data_AF-A0A256ZFA3-F1
#
_entry.id   AF-A0A256ZFA3-F1
#
_cell.length_a   1.000
_cell.length_b   1.000
_cell.length_c   1.000
_cell.angle_alpha   90.00
_cell.angle_beta   90.00
_cell.angle_gamma   90.00
#
_symmetry.space_group_name_H-M   'P 1'
#
loop_
_entity.id
_entity.type
_entity.pdbx_description
1 polymer ?
#
loop_
_entity_poly.entity_id
_entity_poly.type
_entity_poly.pdbx_seq_one_letter_code
_entity_poly.pdbx_strand_id
1 'polypeptide(L)'
;MFRRKPLEVVDSVIRLLMIASLKVDAGVKLATDRAARRRFLREVTLISIQGGLPIFPDSMSKVYVRSALGDVKRALKGVRGLRKALRRGSVGVYEAVMKPYLDRVEEALEGLVRGWSDLDADAIKHGIGEVAAMLACFKEEFRELLIS
;
A
#
# COMPACT_ATOMS: atom_id res chain seq x y z
N MET A 1 -14.43 10.22 18.75
CA MET A 1 -14.87 10.88 17.52
C MET A 1 -13.83 10.64 16.43
N PHE A 2 -14.20 10.00 15.31
CA PHE A 2 -13.34 9.94 14.13
C PHE A 2 -13.24 11.35 13.53
N ARG A 3 -12.04 11.79 13.13
CA ARG A 3 -11.85 13.05 12.39
C ARG A 3 -12.07 12.90 10.86
N ARG A 4 -12.18 11.66 10.35
CA ARG A 4 -12.32 11.34 8.91
C ARG A 4 -13.47 10.37 8.68
N LYS A 5 -14.17 10.53 7.55
CA LYS A 5 -15.31 9.67 7.17
C LYS A 5 -14.82 8.28 6.73
N PRO A 6 -15.63 7.21 6.88
CA PRO A 6 -15.27 5.87 6.43
C PRO A 6 -14.81 5.82 4.95
N LEU A 7 -15.51 6.52 4.07
CA LEU A 7 -15.14 6.63 2.65
C LEU A 7 -13.73 7.21 2.44
N GLU A 8 -13.38 8.28 3.16
CA GLU A 8 -12.06 8.91 3.07
C GLU A 8 -10.94 7.97 3.53
N VAL A 9 -11.24 7.10 4.51
CA VAL A 9 -10.31 6.07 4.97
C VAL A 9 -10.08 5.05 3.85
N VAL A 10 -11.15 4.55 3.21
CA VAL A 10 -11.03 3.62 2.07
C VAL A 10 -10.19 4.24 0.95
N ASP A 11 -10.49 5.47 0.54
CA ASP A 11 -9.73 6.19 -0.49
C ASP A 11 -8.27 6.42 -0.11
N SER A 12 -8.01 6.68 1.18
CA SER A 12 -6.64 6.81 1.67
C SER A 12 -5.89 5.48 1.62
N VAL A 13 -6.56 4.36 1.93
CA VAL A 13 -5.95 3.03 1.91
C VAL A 13 -5.64 2.62 0.47
N ILE A 14 -6.58 2.77 -0.46
CA ILE A 14 -6.37 2.47 -1.88
C ILE A 14 -5.18 3.28 -2.43
N ARG A 15 -5.13 4.59 -2.15
CA ARG A 15 -4.00 5.43 -2.57
C ARG A 15 -2.66 4.98 -1.98
N LEU A 16 -2.63 4.58 -0.71
CA LEU A 16 -1.42 4.03 -0.09
C LEU A 16 -0.95 2.76 -0.80
N LEU A 17 -1.87 1.87 -1.16
CA LEU A 17 -1.56 0.64 -1.90
C LEU A 17 -1.04 0.94 -3.30
N MET A 18 -1.66 1.88 -4.03
CA MET A 18 -1.15 2.32 -5.34
C MET A 18 0.28 2.89 -5.24
N ILE A 19 0.53 3.75 -4.24
CA ILE A 19 1.87 4.30 -3.98
C ILE A 19 2.87 3.19 -3.63
N ALA A 20 2.46 2.22 -2.82
CA ALA A 20 3.29 1.07 -2.47
C ALA A 20 3.69 0.27 -3.74
N SER A 21 2.73 0.00 -4.62
CA SER A 21 2.98 -0.68 -5.90
C SER A 21 3.99 0.07 -6.76
N LEU A 22 3.80 1.38 -6.94
CA LEU A 22 4.73 2.24 -7.68
C LEU A 22 6.15 2.24 -7.09
N LYS A 23 6.28 2.20 -5.77
CA LYS A 23 7.58 2.09 -5.11
C LYS A 23 8.23 0.74 -5.36
N VAL A 24 7.48 -0.35 -5.32
CA VAL A 24 8.01 -1.68 -5.67
C VAL A 24 8.52 -1.66 -7.10
N ASP A 25 7.74 -1.13 -8.05
CA ASP A 25 8.15 -0.98 -9.46
C ASP A 25 9.44 -0.15 -9.61
N ALA A 26 9.52 1.01 -8.95
CA ALA A 26 10.72 1.84 -8.97
C ALA A 26 11.94 1.10 -8.39
N GLY A 27 11.72 0.35 -7.29
CA GLY A 27 12.75 -0.46 -6.66
C GLY A 27 13.28 -1.56 -7.57
N VAL A 28 12.38 -2.34 -8.19
CA VAL A 28 12.74 -3.41 -9.14
C VAL A 28 13.44 -2.83 -10.36
N LYS A 29 12.90 -1.76 -10.95
CA LYS A 29 13.50 -1.12 -12.12
C LYS A 29 14.93 -0.67 -11.84
N LEU A 30 15.20 -0.10 -10.67
CA LEU A 30 16.57 0.24 -10.28
C LEU A 30 17.46 -0.97 -10.01
N ALA A 31 16.91 -2.11 -9.62
CA ALA A 31 17.67 -3.34 -9.42
C ALA A 31 18.02 -4.02 -10.76
N THR A 32 17.09 -4.09 -11.69
CA THR A 32 17.20 -4.98 -12.87
C THR A 32 17.50 -4.25 -14.19
N ASP A 33 17.04 -3.01 -14.36
CA ASP A 33 17.19 -2.27 -15.62
C ASP A 33 18.51 -1.50 -15.69
N ARG A 34 19.41 -1.95 -16.58
CA ARG A 34 20.73 -1.32 -16.80
C ARG A 34 20.63 0.13 -17.27
N ALA A 35 19.64 0.47 -18.08
CA ALA A 35 19.45 1.83 -18.58
C ALA A 35 18.96 2.75 -17.45
N ALA A 36 17.98 2.29 -16.66
CA ALA A 36 17.50 3.01 -15.48
C ALA A 36 18.62 3.24 -14.45
N ARG A 37 19.47 2.23 -14.20
CA ARG A 37 20.64 2.35 -13.32
C ARG A 37 21.63 3.39 -13.80
N ARG A 38 22.01 3.37 -15.09
CA ARG A 38 22.93 4.37 -15.67
C ARG A 38 22.36 5.78 -15.55
N ARG A 39 21.07 5.93 -15.81
CA ARG A 39 20.38 7.22 -15.67
C ARG A 39 20.41 7.72 -14.23
N PHE A 40 20.07 6.86 -13.26
CA PHE A 40 20.09 7.19 -11.84
C PHE A 40 21.50 7.59 -11.37
N LEU A 41 22.54 6.88 -11.83
CA LEU A 41 23.92 7.24 -11.53
C LEU A 41 24.26 8.66 -12.00
N ARG A 42 23.90 8.99 -13.25
CA ARG A 42 24.18 10.31 -13.86
C ARG A 42 23.39 11.43 -13.19
N GLU A 43 22.12 11.21 -12.89
CA GLU A 43 21.20 12.27 -12.46
C GLU A 43 21.16 12.43 -10.95
N VAL A 44 21.25 11.34 -10.18
CA VAL A 44 21.08 11.37 -8.72
C VAL A 44 22.39 11.12 -8.00
N THR A 45 23.12 10.07 -8.36
CA THR A 45 24.35 9.70 -7.64
C THR A 45 25.40 10.79 -7.75
N LEU A 46 25.67 11.33 -8.96
CA LEU A 46 26.64 12.40 -9.14
C LEU A 46 26.30 13.67 -8.35
N ILE A 47 25.03 14.08 -8.31
CA ILE A 47 24.59 15.25 -7.53
C ILE A 47 24.74 14.98 -6.03
N SER A 48 24.34 13.80 -5.56
CA SER A 48 24.43 13.44 -4.15
C SER A 48 25.88 13.32 -3.63
N ILE A 49 26.83 12.96 -4.51
CA ILE A 49 28.27 13.01 -4.22
C ILE A 49 28.71 14.45 -3.92
N GLN A 50 28.26 15.43 -4.70
CA GLN A 50 28.58 16.85 -4.44
C GLN A 50 28.02 17.31 -3.09
N GLY A 51 26.89 16.75 -2.67
CA GLY A 51 26.31 16.97 -1.33
C GLY A 51 26.95 16.16 -0.20
N GLY A 52 27.99 15.37 -0.46
CA GLY A 52 28.72 14.59 0.55
C GLY A 52 28.08 13.26 0.97
N LEU A 53 26.96 12.86 0.35
CA LEU A 53 26.26 11.62 0.67
C LEU A 53 25.86 10.87 -0.61
N PRO A 54 26.72 10.00 -1.17
CA PRO A 54 26.42 9.30 -2.41
C PRO A 54 25.22 8.35 -2.25
N ILE A 55 24.19 8.56 -3.05
CA ILE A 55 23.03 7.68 -3.14
C ILE A 55 23.20 6.76 -4.35
N PHE A 56 23.39 5.46 -4.10
CA PHE A 56 23.55 4.47 -5.17
C PHE A 56 22.23 3.79 -5.54
N PRO A 57 22.07 3.33 -6.81
CA PRO A 57 20.87 2.63 -7.27
C PRO A 57 20.49 1.42 -6.39
N ASP A 58 21.45 0.61 -5.96
CA ASP A 58 21.19 -0.57 -5.12
C ASP A 58 20.66 -0.19 -3.74
N SER A 59 21.19 0.88 -3.16
CA SER A 59 20.71 1.41 -1.89
C SER A 59 19.30 1.98 -2.04
N MET A 60 19.06 2.74 -3.11
CA MET A 60 17.75 3.35 -3.37
C MET A 60 16.68 2.32 -3.70
N SER A 61 17.03 1.25 -4.43
CA SER A 61 16.14 0.12 -4.71
C SER A 61 15.61 -0.49 -3.41
N LYS A 62 16.50 -0.81 -2.46
CA LYS A 62 16.12 -1.32 -1.13
C LYS A 62 15.27 -0.33 -0.35
N VAL A 63 15.59 0.96 -0.42
CA VAL A 63 14.80 2.02 0.23
C VAL A 63 13.38 2.06 -0.31
N TYR A 64 13.19 1.99 -1.63
CA TYR A 64 11.85 1.99 -2.23
C TYR A 64 11.02 0.79 -1.79
N VAL A 65 11.57 -0.42 -1.89
CA VAL A 65 10.86 -1.66 -1.50
C VAL A 65 10.53 -1.65 -0.01
N ARG A 66 11.48 -1.26 0.86
CA ARG A 66 11.23 -1.14 2.30
C ARG A 66 10.20 -0.06 2.62
N SER A 67 10.23 1.06 1.91
CA SER A 67 9.23 2.11 2.08
C SER A 67 7.84 1.62 1.68
N ALA A 68 7.72 0.80 0.63
CA ALA A 68 6.45 0.22 0.19
C ALA A 68 5.83 -0.66 1.29
N LEU A 69 6.62 -1.49 1.97
CA LEU A 69 6.15 -2.25 3.14
C LEU A 69 5.58 -1.31 4.22
N GLY A 70 6.22 -0.16 4.44
CA GLY A 70 5.74 0.86 5.36
C GLY A 70 4.39 1.47 4.95
N ASP A 71 4.10 1.58 3.66
CA ASP A 71 2.80 1.98 3.14
C ASP A 71 1.75 0.87 3.33
N VAL A 72 2.09 -0.39 3.06
CA VAL A 72 1.20 -1.55 3.25
C VAL A 72 0.84 -1.74 4.74
N LYS A 73 1.79 -1.59 5.66
CA LYS A 73 1.51 -1.59 7.11
C LYS A 73 0.56 -0.45 7.51
N ARG A 74 0.66 0.71 6.89
CA ARG A 74 -0.25 1.84 7.12
C ARG A 74 -1.64 1.57 6.52
N ALA A 75 -1.72 0.94 5.36
CA ALA A 75 -2.96 0.47 4.76
C ALA A 75 -3.70 -0.50 5.70
N LEU A 76 -3.00 -1.52 6.20
CA LEU A 76 -3.53 -2.48 7.20
C LEU A 76 -4.08 -1.77 8.45
N LYS A 77 -3.33 -0.81 8.99
CA LYS A 77 -3.80 0.01 10.12
C LYS A 77 -5.05 0.82 9.76
N GLY A 78 -5.14 1.34 8.53
CA GLY A 78 -6.31 2.03 8.00
C GLY A 78 -7.55 1.14 7.95
N VAL A 79 -7.42 -0.08 7.41
CA VAL A 79 -8.49 -1.10 7.36
C VAL A 79 -8.99 -1.46 8.76
N ARG A 80 -8.06 -1.72 9.70
CA ARG A 80 -8.43 -1.98 11.11
C ARG A 80 -9.15 -0.79 11.75
N GLY A 81 -8.73 0.43 11.42
CA GLY A 81 -9.41 1.66 11.83
C GLY A 81 -10.84 1.74 11.28
N LEU A 82 -11.00 1.48 9.99
CA LEU A 82 -12.29 1.45 9.30
C LEU A 82 -13.24 0.44 9.93
N ARG A 83 -12.78 -0.79 10.19
CA ARG A 83 -13.58 -1.82 10.90
C ARG A 83 -14.11 -1.33 12.23
N LYS A 84 -13.25 -0.71 13.05
CA LYS A 84 -13.65 -0.15 14.35
C LYS A 84 -14.67 0.99 14.21
N ALA A 85 -14.60 1.77 13.14
CA ALA A 85 -15.56 2.83 12.85
C ALA A 85 -16.93 2.25 12.47
N LEU A 86 -16.95 1.36 11.48
CA LEU A 86 -18.17 0.77 10.95
C LEU A 86 -18.90 -0.09 11.98
N ARG A 87 -18.16 -0.84 12.80
CA ARG A 87 -18.73 -1.61 13.92
C ARG A 87 -19.47 -0.72 14.93
N ARG A 88 -19.08 0.54 15.08
CA ARG A 88 -19.74 1.48 16.02
C ARG A 88 -20.90 2.25 15.38
N GLY A 89 -20.78 2.60 14.10
CA GLY A 89 -21.79 3.40 13.39
C GLY A 89 -22.94 2.59 12.81
N SER A 90 -22.70 1.34 12.41
CA SER A 90 -23.62 0.56 11.58
C SER A 90 -23.64 -0.92 11.99
N VAL A 91 -23.73 -1.22 13.30
CA VAL A 91 -23.51 -2.57 13.88
C VAL A 91 -24.18 -3.71 13.07
N GLY A 92 -25.48 -3.60 12.78
CA GLY A 92 -26.22 -4.65 12.08
C GLY A 92 -25.76 -4.88 10.63
N VAL A 93 -25.67 -3.81 9.85
CA VAL A 93 -25.22 -3.87 8.44
C VAL A 93 -23.74 -4.25 8.34
N TYR A 94 -22.92 -3.77 9.28
CA TYR A 94 -21.51 -4.10 9.36
C TYR A 94 -21.29 -5.60 9.60
N GLU A 95 -21.91 -6.16 10.64
CA GLU A 95 -21.68 -7.57 11.00
C GLU A 95 -22.21 -8.53 9.92
N ALA A 96 -23.34 -8.21 9.28
CA ALA A 96 -23.96 -9.09 8.28
C ALA A 96 -23.29 -9.02 6.89
N VAL A 97 -22.83 -7.83 6.45
CA VAL A 97 -22.47 -7.62 5.04
C VAL A 97 -21.03 -7.12 4.86
N MET A 98 -20.60 -6.11 5.61
CA MET A 98 -19.30 -5.46 5.37
C MET A 98 -18.13 -6.21 6.02
N LYS A 99 -18.38 -6.88 7.14
CA LYS A 99 -17.35 -7.57 7.92
C LYS A 99 -16.63 -8.68 7.15
N PRO A 100 -17.31 -9.61 6.46
CA PRO A 100 -16.63 -10.66 5.69
C PRO A 100 -15.68 -10.10 4.62
N TYR A 101 -16.07 -9.01 3.95
CA TYR A 101 -15.21 -8.32 2.98
C TYR A 101 -13.95 -7.75 3.65
N LEU A 102 -14.12 -7.02 4.75
CA LEU A 102 -13.01 -6.40 5.46
C LEU A 102 -12.11 -7.43 6.16
N ASP A 103 -12.64 -8.58 6.56
CA ASP A 103 -11.85 -9.72 7.07
C ASP A 103 -10.89 -10.24 5.99
N ARG A 104 -11.38 -10.48 4.77
CA ARG A 104 -10.55 -10.93 3.64
C ARG A 104 -9.47 -9.90 3.27
N VAL A 105 -9.84 -8.62 3.22
CA VAL A 105 -8.89 -7.53 2.95
C VAL A 105 -7.80 -7.46 4.02
N GLU A 106 -8.18 -7.58 5.29
CA GLU A 106 -7.24 -7.57 6.40
C GLU A 106 -6.30 -8.78 6.36
N GLU A 107 -6.83 -9.98 6.12
CA GLU A 107 -6.06 -11.21 6.02
C GLU A 107 -5.04 -11.14 4.86
N ALA A 108 -5.46 -10.68 3.69
CA ALA A 108 -4.57 -10.50 2.54
C ALA A 108 -3.44 -9.50 2.84
N LEU A 109 -3.75 -8.36 3.49
CA LEU A 109 -2.74 -7.39 3.91
C LEU A 109 -1.80 -7.95 4.98
N GLU A 110 -2.30 -8.74 5.93
CA GLU A 110 -1.46 -9.43 6.92
C GLU A 110 -0.53 -10.44 6.26
N GLY A 111 -1.03 -11.23 5.30
CA GLY A 111 -0.24 -12.17 4.51
C GLY A 111 0.91 -11.47 3.80
N LEU A 112 0.62 -10.36 3.10
CA LEU A 112 1.64 -9.53 2.45
C LEU A 112 2.69 -9.02 3.44
N VAL A 113 2.28 -8.54 4.62
CA VAL A 113 3.21 -8.01 5.62
C VAL A 113 4.08 -9.11 6.23
N ARG A 114 3.52 -10.30 6.48
CA ARG A 114 4.26 -11.43 7.07
C ARG A 114 5.22 -12.06 6.07
N GLY A 115 4.80 -12.25 4.83
CA GLY A 115 5.61 -12.86 3.77
C GLY A 115 6.51 -11.89 3.00
N TRP A 116 6.54 -10.59 3.36
CA TRP A 116 7.17 -9.55 2.54
C TRP A 116 8.63 -9.83 2.15
N SER A 117 9.41 -10.45 3.05
CA SER A 117 10.81 -10.79 2.77
C SER A 117 10.98 -11.94 1.79
N ASP A 118 9.97 -12.79 1.69
CA ASP A 118 10.04 -14.08 0.99
C ASP A 118 9.33 -14.02 -0.37
N LEU A 119 8.51 -12.99 -0.56
CA LEU A 119 7.83 -12.72 -1.83
C LEU A 119 8.75 -11.99 -2.81
N ASP A 120 8.70 -12.41 -4.07
CA ASP A 120 9.25 -11.61 -5.15
C ASP A 120 8.38 -10.37 -5.42
N ALA A 121 8.92 -9.45 -6.23
CA ALA A 121 8.25 -8.18 -6.47
C ALA A 121 6.95 -8.31 -7.27
N ASP A 122 6.83 -9.32 -8.14
CA ASP A 122 5.62 -9.54 -8.93
C ASP A 122 4.49 -10.06 -8.04
N ALA A 123 4.79 -10.98 -7.13
CA ALA A 123 3.87 -11.47 -6.11
C ALA A 123 3.42 -10.34 -5.16
N ILE A 124 4.35 -9.48 -4.72
CA ILE A 124 4.01 -8.29 -3.90
C ILE A 124 3.06 -7.37 -4.67
N LYS A 125 3.38 -7.05 -5.93
CA LYS A 125 2.54 -6.16 -6.75
C LYS A 125 1.17 -6.75 -7.01
N HIS A 126 1.12 -8.04 -7.32
CA HIS A 126 -0.12 -8.75 -7.55
C HIS A 126 -1.02 -8.69 -6.32
N GLY A 127 -0.50 -9.07 -5.15
CA GLY A 127 -1.28 -9.00 -3.91
C GLY A 127 -1.69 -7.58 -3.52
N ILE A 128 -0.83 -6.57 -3.71
CA ILE A 128 -1.21 -5.16 -3.52
C ILE A 128 -2.37 -4.78 -4.46
N GLY A 129 -2.28 -5.19 -5.73
CA GLY A 129 -3.30 -4.94 -6.75
C GLY A 129 -4.64 -5.60 -6.41
N GLU A 130 -4.62 -6.88 -5.99
CA GLU A 130 -5.80 -7.61 -5.56
C GLU A 130 -6.49 -6.92 -4.37
N VAL A 131 -5.72 -6.53 -3.34
CA VAL A 131 -6.28 -5.82 -2.18
C VAL A 131 -6.86 -4.47 -2.58
N ALA A 132 -6.18 -3.72 -3.43
CA ALA A 132 -6.69 -2.44 -3.93
C ALA A 132 -8.00 -2.62 -4.72
N ALA A 133 -8.10 -3.67 -5.54
CA ALA A 133 -9.32 -4.01 -6.27
C ALA A 133 -10.46 -4.42 -5.34
N MET A 134 -10.19 -5.27 -4.34
CA MET A 134 -11.18 -5.63 -3.30
C MET A 134 -11.73 -4.40 -2.58
N LEU A 135 -10.86 -3.45 -2.21
CA LEU A 135 -11.27 -2.21 -1.57
C LEU A 135 -12.04 -1.27 -2.50
N ALA A 136 -11.70 -1.25 -3.80
CA ALA A 136 -12.46 -0.49 -4.80
C ALA A 136 -13.86 -1.07 -4.99
N CYS A 137 -14.00 -2.40 -5.08
CA CYS A 137 -15.30 -3.07 -5.11
C CYS A 137 -16.10 -2.76 -3.84
N PHE A 138 -15.49 -2.91 -2.66
CA PHE A 138 -16.11 -2.56 -1.38
C PHE A 138 -16.58 -1.10 -1.34
N LYS A 139 -15.77 -0.18 -1.86
CA LYS A 139 -16.12 1.24 -1.94
C LYS A 139 -17.37 1.46 -2.77
N GLU A 140 -17.46 0.86 -3.96
CA GLU A 140 -18.59 1.06 -4.86
C GLU A 140 -19.85 0.38 -4.32
N GLU A 141 -19.73 -0.85 -3.80
CA GLU A 141 -20.87 -1.63 -3.27
C GLU A 141 -21.50 -0.97 -2.03
N PHE A 142 -20.67 -0.38 -1.16
CA PHE A 142 -21.14 0.20 0.11
C PHE A 142 -21.08 1.72 0.14
N ARG A 143 -21.00 2.38 -1.03
CA ARG A 143 -20.76 3.82 -1.13
C ARG A 143 -21.70 4.65 -0.28
N GLU A 144 -23.00 4.37 -0.34
CA GLU A 144 -24.04 5.09 0.40
C GLU A 144 -23.88 4.95 1.92
N LEU A 145 -23.46 3.77 2.38
CA LEU A 145 -23.22 3.46 3.79
C LEU A 145 -21.88 4.01 4.31
N LEU A 146 -20.98 4.41 3.42
CA LEU A 146 -19.66 4.98 3.76
C LEU A 146 -19.66 6.51 3.80
N ILE A 147 -20.71 7.15 3.26
CA ILE A 147 -20.89 8.61 3.24
C ILE A 147 -21.55 9.12 4.53
N SER A 148 -22.38 8.29 5.17
CA SER A 148 -23.05 8.54 6.45
C SER A 148 -22.09 8.60 7.64
#